data_AF-A0A920QXG1-F1
#
_entry.id   AF-A0A920QXG1-F1
#
_cell.length_a   1.000
_cell.length_b   1.000
_cell.length_c   1.000
_cell.angle_alpha   90.00
_cell.angle_beta   90.00
_cell.angle_gamma   90.00
#
_symmetry.space_group_name_H-M   'P 1'
#
loop_
_entity.id
_entity.type
_entity.pdbx_description
1 polymer ?
#
loop_
_entity_poly.entity_id
_entity_poly.type
_entity_poly.pdbx_seq_one_letter_code
_entity_poly.pdbx_strand_id
1 'polypeptide(L)'
;MYLPINPLLVRPRAQIFVFIVLIIALIGISCGGSDESADDPDLDAVQITLPDGVFTADDVAAVGWKKSKELSPETLPGATSVWYGFYQQRDVEVRVYESQEKAISMGQDLRIQRLGDASQAQ
;
A
#
# COMPACT_ATOMS: atom_id res chain seq x y z
N MET A 1 -3.77 51.47 23.37
CA MET A 1 -4.02 51.02 24.75
C MET A 1 -3.75 49.51 24.76
N TYR A 2 -2.54 49.10 25.11
CA TYR A 2 -2.16 47.68 25.18
C TYR A 2 -2.28 47.23 26.64
N LEU A 3 -3.01 46.13 26.90
CA LEU A 3 -2.99 45.49 28.21
C LEU A 3 -1.63 44.81 28.43
N PRO A 4 -0.99 44.98 29.60
CA PRO A 4 0.14 44.15 29.96
C PRO A 4 -0.36 42.75 30.32
N ILE A 5 0.01 41.76 29.51
CA ILE A 5 -0.15 40.35 29.85
C ILE A 5 0.86 40.07 30.96
N ASN A 6 0.42 40.06 32.22
CA ASN A 6 1.22 39.61 33.36
C ASN A 6 1.50 38.10 33.24
N PRO A 7 2.76 37.64 33.05
CA PRO A 7 3.06 36.21 32.96
C PRO A 7 3.43 35.60 34.32
N LEU A 8 3.07 36.24 35.44
CA LEU A 8 3.50 35.86 36.79
C LEU A 8 2.54 34.92 37.54
N LEU A 9 1.86 33.98 36.87
CA LEU A 9 1.12 32.95 37.61
C LEU A 9 0.78 31.68 36.81
N VAL A 10 1.73 31.12 36.06
CA VAL A 10 1.54 29.74 35.57
C VAL A 10 2.71 28.89 36.04
N ARG A 11 2.42 27.96 36.95
CA ARG A 11 3.40 27.01 37.49
C ARG A 11 3.98 26.23 36.30
N PRO A 12 5.30 26.14 36.13
CA PRO A 12 5.92 25.61 34.90
C PRO A 12 5.45 24.18 34.57
N ARG A 13 5.12 23.41 35.60
CA ARG A 13 4.59 22.04 35.50
C ARG A 13 3.18 22.00 34.93
N ALA A 14 2.30 22.90 35.37
CA ALA A 14 0.92 22.99 34.88
C ALA A 14 0.86 23.60 33.47
N GLN A 15 1.78 24.53 33.18
CA GLN A 15 1.88 25.17 31.86
C GLN A 15 2.23 24.16 30.77
N ILE A 16 3.19 23.26 31.04
CA ILE A 16 3.56 22.18 30.12
C ILE A 16 2.37 21.23 29.89
N PHE A 17 1.65 20.85 30.94
CA PHE A 17 0.45 20.01 30.80
C PHE A 17 -0.65 20.69 29.98
N VAL A 18 -0.90 21.99 30.18
CA VAL A 18 -1.88 22.76 29.40
C VAL A 18 -1.45 22.87 27.93
N PHE A 19 -0.16 23.08 27.65
CA PHE A 19 0.37 23.09 26.28
C PHE A 19 0.26 21.71 25.61
N ILE A 20 0.52 20.61 26.32
CA ILE A 20 0.39 19.25 25.78
C ILE A 20 -1.07 18.93 25.45
N VAL A 21 -2.01 19.28 26.33
CA VAL A 21 -3.46 19.08 26.08
C VAL A 21 -3.93 19.95 24.91
N LEU A 22 -3.43 21.19 24.79
CA LEU A 22 -3.72 22.07 23.66
C LEU A 22 -3.24 21.48 22.32
N ILE A 23 -2.03 20.92 22.29
CA ILE A 23 -1.47 20.28 21.08
C ILE A 23 -2.27 19.03 20.71
N ILE A 24 -2.65 18.18 21.67
CA ILE A 24 -3.47 16.99 21.41
C ILE A 24 -4.84 17.36 20.85
N ALA A 25 -5.45 18.45 21.33
CA ALA A 25 -6.71 18.96 20.80
C ALA A 25 -6.60 19.46 19.35
N LEU A 26 -5.43 19.95 18.92
CA LEU A 26 -5.18 20.36 17.53
C LEU A 26 -5.00 19.17 16.57
N ILE A 27 -4.64 17.98 17.06
CA ILE A 27 -4.46 16.77 16.24
C ILE A 27 -5.82 16.10 15.94
N GLY A 28 -6.92 16.56 16.55
CA GLY A 28 -8.28 16.02 16.36
C GLY A 28 -8.99 16.37 15.05
N ILE A 29 -8.36 17.16 14.16
CA ILE A 29 -8.90 17.43 12.81
C ILE A 29 -7.99 16.73 11.79
N SER A 30 -7.87 15.41 11.90
CA SER A 30 -7.65 14.59 10.70
C SER A 30 -8.99 14.46 10.00
N CYS A 31 -9.38 15.51 9.29
CA CYS A 31 -10.43 15.43 8.29
C CYS A 31 -9.89 14.52 7.17
N GLY A 32 -10.18 13.22 7.25
CA GLY A 32 -10.14 12.32 6.10
C GLY A 32 -11.28 12.69 5.17
N GLY A 33 -11.18 13.88 4.58
CA GLY A 33 -12.16 14.48 3.69
C GLY A 33 -11.56 14.57 2.30
N SER A 34 -11.50 13.42 1.64
CA SER A 34 -11.56 13.36 0.19
C SER A 34 -12.49 12.20 -0.11
N ASP A 35 -13.79 12.49 -0.04
CA ASP A 35 -14.80 11.76 -0.80
C ASP A 35 -14.57 12.15 -2.27
N GLU A 36 -13.42 11.75 -2.80
CA GLU A 36 -13.40 11.35 -4.18
C GLU A 36 -14.04 9.97 -4.12
N SER A 37 -15.30 9.90 -4.56
CA SER A 37 -15.73 8.74 -5.31
C SER A 37 -14.70 8.59 -6.42
N ALA A 38 -13.59 7.92 -6.11
CA ALA A 38 -12.78 7.24 -7.09
C ALA A 38 -13.80 6.27 -7.69
N ASP A 39 -14.45 6.75 -8.75
CA ASP A 39 -14.72 5.98 -9.95
C ASP A 39 -13.82 4.76 -9.85
N ASP A 40 -14.39 3.65 -9.36
CA ASP A 40 -13.74 2.35 -9.41
C ASP A 40 -13.36 2.27 -10.87
N PRO A 41 -12.06 2.47 -11.22
CA PRO A 41 -11.69 2.33 -12.60
C PRO A 41 -11.80 0.85 -12.75
N ASP A 42 -12.97 0.42 -13.24
CA ASP A 42 -13.29 -0.89 -13.74
C ASP A 42 -12.00 -1.66 -13.80
N LEU A 43 -11.78 -2.51 -12.78
CA LEU A 43 -10.57 -3.32 -12.66
C LEU A 43 -10.61 -4.39 -13.76
N ASP A 44 -10.87 -3.98 -15.01
CA ASP A 44 -10.24 -4.50 -16.20
C ASP A 44 -8.74 -4.48 -15.91
N ALA A 45 -8.31 -5.55 -15.23
CA ALA A 45 -6.95 -5.73 -14.80
C ALA A 45 -6.12 -5.85 -16.07
N VAL A 46 -5.60 -4.70 -16.50
CA VAL A 46 -4.87 -4.49 -17.75
C VAL A 46 -3.73 -5.49 -17.77
N GLN A 47 -3.88 -6.53 -18.58
CA GLN A 47 -2.82 -7.49 -18.81
C GLN A 47 -1.86 -6.87 -19.84
N ILE A 48 -0.73 -6.38 -19.36
CA ILE A 48 0.35 -5.89 -20.21
C ILE A 48 1.33 -7.04 -20.40
N THR A 49 1.46 -7.53 -21.63
CA THR A 49 2.41 -8.60 -21.99
C THR A 49 3.50 -8.01 -22.86
N LEU A 50 4.76 -8.16 -22.43
CA LEU A 50 5.94 -7.84 -23.25
C LEU A 50 6.61 -9.15 -23.69
N PRO A 51 6.46 -9.60 -24.95
CA PRO A 51 6.96 -10.89 -25.42
C PRO A 51 8.49 -11.04 -25.36
N ASP A 52 9.23 -9.94 -25.56
CA ASP A 52 10.69 -9.98 -25.69
C ASP A 52 11.45 -9.64 -24.38
N GLY A 53 10.74 -9.48 -23.25
CA GLY A 53 11.32 -9.07 -21.97
C GLY A 53 11.45 -10.22 -20.96
N VAL A 54 12.66 -10.42 -20.43
CA VAL A 54 12.86 -11.23 -19.20
C VAL A 54 12.94 -10.27 -18.03
N PHE A 55 12.00 -10.39 -17.09
CA PHE A 55 11.89 -9.51 -15.93
C PHE A 55 12.18 -10.27 -14.64
N THR A 56 12.91 -9.61 -13.75
CA THR A 56 13.21 -10.08 -12.40
C THR A 56 12.49 -9.21 -11.36
N ALA A 57 12.45 -9.65 -10.11
CA ALA A 57 11.91 -8.83 -9.03
C ALA A 57 12.68 -7.51 -8.84
N ASP A 58 13.97 -7.47 -9.18
CA ASP A 58 14.80 -6.26 -9.10
C ASP A 58 14.44 -5.23 -10.19
N ASP A 59 14.03 -5.68 -11.38
CA ASP A 59 13.52 -4.78 -12.43
C ASP A 59 12.22 -4.10 -11.98
N VAL A 60 11.37 -4.84 -11.25
CA VAL A 60 10.15 -4.29 -10.66
C VAL A 60 10.49 -3.33 -9.51
N ALA A 61 11.54 -3.62 -8.74
CA ALA A 61 12.01 -2.72 -7.69
C ALA A 61 12.55 -1.39 -8.26
N ALA A 62 13.21 -1.43 -9.42
CA ALA A 62 13.74 -0.24 -10.09
C ALA A 62 12.64 0.77 -10.48
N VAL A 63 11.41 0.33 -10.72
CA VAL A 63 10.26 1.21 -11.02
C VAL A 63 9.48 1.67 -9.79
N GLY A 64 10.01 1.44 -8.59
CA GLY A 64 9.50 1.99 -7.34
C GLY A 64 8.71 1.02 -6.47
N TRP A 65 8.60 -0.26 -6.84
CA TRP A 65 8.09 -1.29 -5.94
C TRP A 65 9.10 -1.57 -4.81
N LYS A 66 8.59 -1.70 -3.59
CA LYS A 66 9.42 -1.96 -2.40
C LYS A 66 9.28 -3.41 -1.97
N LYS A 67 10.35 -4.18 -2.15
CA LYS A 67 10.45 -5.55 -1.65
C LYS A 67 10.28 -5.56 -0.13
N SER A 68 9.34 -6.37 0.37
CA SER A 68 9.06 -6.50 1.81
C SER A 68 9.40 -7.89 2.33
N LYS A 69 8.81 -8.94 1.75
CA LYS A 69 8.97 -10.31 2.23
C LYS A 69 9.11 -11.28 1.07
N GLU A 70 10.07 -12.19 1.17
CA GLU A 70 10.15 -13.36 0.29
C GLU A 70 9.09 -14.37 0.72
N LEU A 71 8.28 -14.82 -0.24
CA LEU A 71 7.29 -15.85 -0.03
C LEU A 71 7.82 -17.16 -0.59
N SER A 72 7.49 -18.26 0.09
CA SER A 72 7.89 -19.58 -0.37
C SER A 72 7.13 -19.92 -1.67
N PRO A 73 7.83 -20.29 -2.76
CA PRO A 73 7.19 -20.74 -3.99
C PRO A 73 6.53 -22.12 -3.85
N GLU A 74 6.72 -22.82 -2.73
CA GLU A 74 6.18 -24.17 -2.49
C GLU A 74 4.65 -24.25 -2.56
N THR A 75 3.97 -23.13 -2.30
CA THR A 75 2.51 -23.04 -2.40
C THR A 75 2.02 -22.70 -3.82
N LEU A 76 2.93 -22.41 -4.75
CA LEU A 76 2.64 -21.95 -6.11
C LEU A 76 3.45 -22.75 -7.14
N PRO A 77 2.90 -23.85 -7.67
CA PRO A 77 3.62 -24.70 -8.61
C PRO A 77 4.04 -23.90 -9.85
N GLY A 78 5.34 -23.94 -10.18
CA GLY A 78 5.90 -23.29 -11.37
C GLY A 78 6.46 -21.88 -11.15
N ALA A 79 6.25 -21.26 -9.99
CA ALA A 79 6.90 -20.00 -9.64
C ALA A 79 8.37 -20.26 -9.22
N THR A 80 9.30 -19.54 -9.82
CA THR A 80 10.73 -19.59 -9.49
C THR A 80 11.04 -18.72 -8.27
N SER A 81 10.37 -17.58 -8.14
CA SER A 81 10.45 -16.75 -6.94
C SER A 81 9.16 -15.97 -6.75
N VAL A 82 8.79 -15.75 -5.48
CA VAL A 82 7.59 -15.02 -5.11
C VAL A 82 7.97 -14.01 -4.05
N TRP A 83 7.59 -12.76 -4.29
CA TRP A 83 7.90 -11.66 -3.40
C TRP A 83 6.67 -10.82 -3.13
N TYR A 84 6.45 -10.53 -1.86
CA TYR A 84 5.48 -9.55 -1.43
C TYR A 84 6.16 -8.20 -1.19
N GLY A 85 5.50 -7.13 -1.61
CA GLY A 85 5.98 -5.77 -1.43
C GLY A 85 4.88 -4.74 -1.60
N PHE A 86 5.29 -3.48 -1.63
CA PHE A 86 4.37 -2.34 -1.66
C PHE A 86 4.66 -1.43 -2.84
N TYR A 87 3.60 -0.96 -3.49
CA TYR A 87 3.67 0.02 -4.57
C TYR A 87 2.44 0.92 -4.54
N GLN A 88 2.65 2.24 -4.53
CA GLN A 88 1.57 3.25 -4.52
C GLN A 88 0.42 2.94 -3.53
N GLN A 89 0.75 2.75 -2.24
CA GLN A 89 -0.20 2.41 -1.17
C GLN A 89 -0.98 1.10 -1.38
N ARG A 90 -0.56 0.26 -2.33
CA ARG A 90 -1.12 -1.07 -2.56
C ARG A 90 -0.13 -2.15 -2.21
N ASP A 91 -0.71 -3.26 -1.80
CA ASP A 91 -0.03 -4.53 -1.60
C ASP A 91 0.15 -5.20 -2.96
N VAL A 92 1.40 -5.39 -3.38
CA VAL A 92 1.74 -5.93 -4.69
C VAL A 92 2.64 -7.14 -4.52
N GLU A 93 2.20 -8.24 -5.11
CA GLU A 93 2.95 -9.48 -5.15
C GLU A 93 3.57 -9.68 -6.54
N VAL A 94 4.87 -9.94 -6.56
CA VAL A 94 5.64 -10.20 -7.78
C VAL A 94 5.96 -11.69 -7.81
N ARG A 95 5.46 -12.37 -8.84
CA ARG A 95 5.73 -13.78 -9.12
C ARG A 95 6.57 -13.90 -10.38
N VAL A 96 7.73 -14.51 -10.27
CA VAL A 96 8.62 -14.78 -11.40
C VAL A 96 8.48 -16.23 -11.80
N TYR A 97 8.31 -16.48 -13.09
CA TYR A 97 8.18 -17.81 -13.68
C TYR A 97 9.35 -18.06 -14.65
N GLU A 98 9.61 -19.34 -14.93
CA GLU A 98 10.66 -19.77 -15.87
C GLU A 98 10.41 -19.29 -17.31
N SER A 99 9.15 -19.15 -17.72
CA SER A 99 8.78 -18.69 -19.05
C SER A 99 7.54 -17.80 -19.03
N GLN A 100 7.41 -16.97 -20.06
CA GLN A 100 6.22 -16.13 -20.26
C GLN A 100 4.93 -16.95 -20.38
N GLU A 101 4.96 -18.09 -21.07
CA GLU A 101 3.80 -18.97 -21.23
C GLU A 101 3.28 -19.47 -19.87
N LYS A 102 4.19 -19.81 -18.95
CA LYS A 102 3.84 -20.17 -17.57
C LYS A 102 3.29 -18.97 -16.81
N ALA A 103 3.90 -17.79 -16.96
CA ALA A 103 3.43 -16.57 -16.31
C ALA A 103 2.00 -16.18 -16.73
N ILE A 104 1.68 -16.31 -18.02
CA ILE A 104 0.34 -16.04 -18.55
C ILE A 104 -0.66 -17.08 -18.06
N SER A 105 -0.38 -18.37 -18.27
CA SER A 105 -1.33 -19.44 -17.93
C SER A 105 -1.61 -19.52 -16.44
N MET A 106 -0.57 -19.53 -15.60
CA MET A 106 -0.71 -19.62 -14.15
C MET A 106 -1.21 -18.30 -13.56
N GLY A 107 -0.75 -17.16 -14.07
CA GLY A 107 -1.23 -15.85 -13.63
C GLY A 107 -2.72 -15.62 -13.88
N GLN A 108 -3.25 -16.11 -15.00
CA GLN A 108 -4.68 -16.02 -15.34
C GLN A 108 -5.54 -16.92 -14.46
N ASP A 109 -5.12 -18.16 -14.22
CA ASP A 109 -5.89 -19.12 -13.41
C ASP A 109 -6.05 -18.61 -11.96
N LEU A 110 -4.97 -18.06 -11.40
CA LEU A 110 -4.97 -17.43 -10.08
C LEU A 110 -5.85 -16.18 -10.01
N ARG A 111 -5.90 -15.37 -11.08
CA ARG A 111 -6.81 -14.22 -11.16
C ARG A 111 -8.26 -14.69 -11.07
N ILE A 112 -8.64 -15.68 -11.89
CA ILE A 112 -10.01 -16.20 -11.94
C ILE A 112 -10.43 -16.74 -10.58
N GLN A 113 -9.55 -17.47 -9.90
CA GLN A 113 -9.80 -17.97 -8.55
C GLN A 113 -10.03 -16.85 -7.54
N ARG A 114 -9.14 -15.84 -7.51
CA ARG A 114 -9.26 -14.70 -6.58
C ARG A 114 -10.50 -13.85 -6.84
N LEU A 115 -10.87 -13.69 -8.10
CA LEU A 115 -12.11 -13.00 -8.49
C LEU A 115 -13.35 -13.78 -8.02
N GLY A 116 -13.32 -15.11 -8.15
CA GLY A 116 -14.33 -16.00 -7.60
C GLY A 116 -14.47 -15.86 -6.09
N ASP A 117 -13.37 -15.89 -5.35
CA ASP A 117 -13.35 -15.75 -3.89
C ASP A 117 -13.85 -14.37 -3.43
N ALA A 118 -13.48 -13.31 -4.13
CA ALA A 118 -13.94 -11.95 -3.84
C ALA A 118 -15.45 -11.78 -4.08
N SER A 119 -16.01 -12.44 -5.10
CA SER A 119 -17.45 -12.40 -5.40
C SER A 119 -18.31 -13.08 -4.33
N GLN A 120 -17.73 -13.96 -3.51
CA GLN A 120 -18.42 -14.68 -2.43
C GLN A 120 -18.28 -13.99 -1.06
N ALA A 121 -17.48 -12.93 -0.97
CA ALA A 121 -17.21 -12.22 0.27
C ALA A 121 -18.19 -11.06 0.55
N GLN A 122 -19.27 -10.94 -0.22
CA GLN A 122 -20.26 -9.85 -0.16
C GLN A 122 -21.66 -10.35 0.19
#